data_AF-A0A2P2D9H8-F1
#
_entry.id   AF-A0A2P2D9H8-F1
#
_cell.length_a   1.000
_cell.length_b   1.000
_cell.length_c   1.000
_cell.angle_alpha   90.00
_cell.angle_beta   90.00
_cell.angle_gamma   90.00
#
_symmetry.space_group_name_H-M   'P 1'
#
loop_
_entity.id
_entity.type
_entity.pdbx_description
1 polymer ?
#
loop_
_entity_poly.entity_id
_entity_poly.type
_entity_poly.pdbx_seq_one_letter_code
_entity_poly.pdbx_strand_id
1 'polypeptide(L)'
;MRFQMRFFVLFSILILGLVQCSEKSNPADTVPSLSSLPNFKGEWTLEWENKIHQLQIDPEEKKVLIDGNEGLELDLDSVGIRIRAFDEESVKGYFLYSDIKPKSWIGTWENRVVRLIRRN
;
A
#
# COMPACT_ATOMS: atom_id res chain seq x y z
N MET A 1 29.39 -53.37 13.12
CA MET A 1 30.04 -52.04 13.13
C MET A 1 29.97 -51.29 11.79
N ARG A 2 30.28 -51.91 10.64
CA ARG A 2 30.21 -51.27 9.29
C ARG A 2 28.83 -50.75 8.87
N PHE A 3 27.75 -51.41 9.31
CA PHE A 3 26.37 -51.01 8.94
C PHE A 3 25.92 -49.70 9.63
N GLN A 4 26.32 -49.48 10.89
CA GLN A 4 25.95 -48.27 11.63
C GLN A 4 26.64 -47.03 11.09
N MET A 5 27.87 -47.16 10.59
CA MET A 5 28.61 -46.07 9.95
C MET A 5 27.93 -45.59 8.66
N ARG A 6 27.33 -46.50 7.88
CA ARG A 6 26.58 -46.15 6.66
C ARG A 6 25.28 -45.41 6.97
N PHE A 7 24.57 -45.81 8.02
CA PHE A 7 23.37 -45.12 8.49
C PHE A 7 23.68 -43.71 8.99
N PHE A 8 24.80 -43.54 9.71
CA PHE A 8 25.20 -42.24 10.23
C PHE A 8 25.52 -41.24 9.10
N VAL A 9 26.20 -41.69 8.04
CA VAL A 9 26.53 -40.86 6.87
C VAL A 9 25.26 -40.46 6.10
N LEU A 10 24.34 -41.40 5.87
CA LEU A 10 23.07 -41.09 5.21
C LEU A 10 22.21 -40.12 6.01
N PHE A 11 22.19 -40.26 7.33
CA PHE A 11 21.42 -39.39 8.22
C PHE A 11 22.01 -37.97 8.28
N SER A 12 23.34 -37.84 8.23
CA SER A 12 24.00 -36.53 8.22
C SER A 12 23.82 -35.78 6.89
N ILE A 13 23.78 -36.49 5.75
CA ILE A 13 23.43 -35.89 4.45
C ILE A 13 21.97 -35.39 4.44
N LEU A 14 21.05 -36.11 5.09
CA LEU A 14 19.65 -35.71 5.17
C LEU A 14 19.45 -34.41 5.96
N ILE A 15 20.15 -34.26 7.09
CA ILE A 15 20.03 -33.06 7.95
C ILE A 15 20.60 -31.82 7.27
N LEU A 16 21.72 -31.96 6.55
CA LEU A 16 22.35 -30.84 5.83
C LEU A 16 21.46 -30.28 4.71
N GLY A 17 20.59 -31.11 4.12
CA GLY A 17 19.64 -30.68 3.08
C GLY A 17 18.45 -29.84 3.59
N LEU A 18 18.14 -29.89 4.90
CA LEU A 18 16.98 -29.18 5.48
C LEU A 18 17.31 -27.74 5.91
N VAL A 19 18.58 -27.37 6.02
CA VAL A 19 19.02 -26.04 6.51
C VAL A 19 19.05 -24.99 5.39
N GLN A 20 18.84 -25.37 4.13
CA GLN A 20 18.84 -24.42 2.99
C GLN A 20 17.46 -23.87 2.60
N CYS A 21 16.41 -24.13 3.38
CA CYS A 21 15.10 -23.54 3.15
C CYS A 21 15.06 -22.10 3.72
N SER A 22 15.61 -21.15 2.97
CA SER A 22 15.38 -19.72 3.23
C SER A 22 14.05 -19.34 2.61
N GLU A 23 13.08 -18.94 3.43
CA GLU A 23 11.84 -18.34 2.94
C GLU A 23 12.17 -17.09 2.13
N LYS A 24 11.95 -17.19 0.82
CA LYS A 24 12.09 -16.06 -0.08
C LYS A 24 10.88 -15.15 0.17
N SER A 25 11.06 -14.13 1.02
CA SER A 25 10.07 -13.09 1.25
C SER A 25 9.58 -12.56 -0.10
N ASN A 26 8.26 -12.51 -0.29
CA ASN A 26 7.68 -12.06 -1.54
C ASN A 26 7.98 -10.55 -1.65
N PRO A 27 8.57 -10.07 -2.75
CA PRO A 27 8.77 -8.63 -2.94
C PRO A 27 7.46 -7.82 -2.85
N ALA A 28 6.29 -8.46 -3.00
CA ALA A 28 4.99 -7.83 -2.77
C ALA A 28 4.65 -7.58 -1.28
N ASP A 29 5.33 -8.24 -0.34
CA ASP A 29 5.09 -8.09 1.11
C ASP A 29 5.83 -6.87 1.70
N THR A 30 6.69 -6.23 0.91
CA THR A 30 7.42 -5.03 1.33
C THR A 30 6.70 -3.79 0.82
N VAL A 31 6.16 -2.98 1.73
CA VAL A 31 5.56 -1.69 1.36
C VAL A 31 6.65 -0.84 0.68
N PRO A 32 6.41 -0.33 -0.54
CA PRO A 32 7.37 0.47 -1.28
C PRO A 32 7.69 1.74 -0.50
N SER A 33 8.94 2.20 -0.58
CA SER A 33 9.35 3.41 0.11
C SER A 33 8.57 4.60 -0.43
N LEU A 34 8.22 5.55 0.45
CA LEU A 34 7.60 6.84 0.09
C LEU A 34 8.32 7.55 -1.07
N SER A 35 9.64 7.41 -1.15
CA SER A 35 10.50 7.95 -2.21
C SER A 35 10.32 7.29 -3.59
N SER A 36 9.71 6.11 -3.66
CA SER A 36 9.43 5.37 -4.90
C SER A 36 8.01 5.64 -5.44
N LEU A 37 7.12 6.18 -4.61
CA LEU A 37 5.82 6.66 -5.06
C LEU A 37 6.01 8.03 -5.75
N PRO A 38 5.39 8.26 -6.92
CA PRO A 38 5.47 9.59 -7.53
C PRO A 38 4.83 10.62 -6.62
N ASN A 39 5.31 11.85 -6.70
CA ASN A 39 4.82 12.94 -5.87
C ASN A 39 3.32 13.16 -6.07
N PHE A 40 2.51 12.72 -5.10
CA PHE A 40 1.05 12.90 -5.05
C PHE A 40 0.63 13.99 -4.09
N LYS A 41 1.58 14.76 -3.56
CA LYS A 41 1.31 16.00 -2.81
C LYS A 41 0.58 17.00 -3.71
N GLY A 42 -0.36 17.72 -3.11
CA GLY A 42 -1.05 18.84 -3.75
C GLY A 42 -2.57 18.69 -3.78
N GLU A 43 -3.20 19.45 -4.66
CA GLU A 43 -4.65 19.50 -4.83
C GLU A 43 -5.14 18.43 -5.80
N TRP A 44 -6.17 17.73 -5.35
CA TRP A 44 -6.89 16.70 -6.08
C TRP A 44 -8.37 17.03 -6.08
N THR A 45 -9.04 16.60 -7.14
CA THR A 45 -10.47 16.75 -7.34
C THR A 45 -11.11 15.37 -7.22
N LEU A 46 -11.98 15.20 -6.23
CA LEU A 46 -12.80 14.01 -6.05
C LEU A 46 -14.14 14.22 -6.76
N GLU A 47 -14.42 13.42 -7.77
CA GLU A 47 -15.70 13.41 -8.46
C GLU A 47 -16.61 12.32 -7.87
N TRP A 48 -17.73 12.74 -7.25
CA TRP A 48 -18.73 11.86 -6.66
C TRP A 48 -20.15 12.32 -7.04
N GLU A 49 -20.87 11.53 -7.84
CA GLU A 49 -22.31 11.70 -8.14
C GLU A 49 -22.74 13.17 -8.34
N ASN A 50 -22.07 13.87 -9.26
CA ASN A 50 -22.29 15.27 -9.62
C ASN A 50 -21.85 16.31 -8.57
N LYS A 51 -21.19 15.88 -7.50
CA LYS A 51 -20.45 16.75 -6.59
C LYS A 51 -18.96 16.64 -6.88
N ILE A 52 -18.30 17.77 -6.69
CA ILE A 52 -16.86 17.92 -6.83
C ILE A 52 -16.35 18.38 -5.48
N HIS A 53 -15.49 17.57 -4.87
CA HIS A 53 -14.80 17.91 -3.62
C HIS A 53 -13.32 18.13 -3.90
N GLN A 54 -12.72 19.10 -3.21
CA GLN A 54 -11.29 19.34 -3.26
C GLN A 54 -10.60 18.58 -2.13
N LEU A 55 -9.63 17.76 -2.49
CA LEU A 55 -8.78 17.03 -1.56
C LEU A 55 -7.38 17.62 -1.62
N GLN A 56 -6.88 18.12 -0.49
CA GLN A 56 -5.49 18.52 -0.37
C GLN A 56 -4.74 17.44 0.38
N ILE A 57 -3.78 16.80 -0.28
CA ILE A 57 -3.02 15.68 0.28
C ILE A 57 -1.63 16.16 0.66
N ASP A 58 -1.29 16.01 1.95
CA ASP A 58 0.07 16.21 2.46
C ASP A 58 0.66 14.88 2.97
N PRO A 59 1.53 14.22 2.18
CA PRO A 59 2.16 12.97 2.59
C PRO A 59 3.19 13.14 3.71
N GLU A 60 3.77 14.33 3.89
CA GLU A 60 4.77 14.57 4.93
C GLU A 60 4.11 14.62 6.30
N GLU A 61 2.96 15.27 6.39
CA GLU A 61 2.17 15.34 7.63
C GLU A 61 1.18 14.17 7.79
N LYS A 62 1.04 13.32 6.78
CA LYS A 62 0.00 12.27 6.68
C LYS A 62 -1.42 12.82 6.86
N LYS A 63 -1.68 14.01 6.33
CA LYS A 63 -2.97 14.69 6.45
C LYS A 63 -3.67 14.82 5.11
N VAL A 64 -4.99 14.76 5.16
CA VAL A 64 -5.85 15.08 4.02
C VAL A 64 -6.88 16.12 4.46
N LEU A 65 -7.01 17.20 3.68
CA LEU A 65 -8.09 18.18 3.85
C LEU A 65 -9.15 17.94 2.79
N ILE A 66 -10.43 17.94 3.19
CA ILE A 66 -11.56 17.86 2.26
C ILE A 66 -12.34 19.18 2.28
N ASP A 67 -12.37 19.87 1.15
CA ASP A 67 -12.94 21.22 1.01
C ASP A 67 -12.43 22.20 2.09
N GLY A 68 -11.17 22.06 2.48
CA GLY A 68 -10.54 22.86 3.54
C GLY A 68 -10.82 22.41 4.98
N ASN A 69 -11.60 21.35 5.18
CA ASN A 69 -11.84 20.78 6.50
C ASN A 69 -10.79 19.72 6.86
N GLU A 70 -10.25 19.83 8.07
CA GLU A 70 -9.41 18.84 8.71
C GLU A 70 -10.24 17.65 9.24
N GLY A 71 -9.57 16.52 9.52
CA GLY A 71 -10.19 15.34 10.12
C GLY A 71 -9.96 14.03 9.35
N LEU A 72 -9.22 14.08 8.23
CA LEU A 72 -8.82 12.90 7.49
C LEU A 72 -7.31 12.68 7.61
N GLU A 73 -6.94 11.42 7.81
CA GLU A 73 -5.56 10.96 7.88
C GLU A 73 -5.23 10.13 6.65
N LEU A 74 -4.01 10.31 6.17
CA LEU A 74 -3.44 9.56 5.06
C LEU A 74 -2.66 8.37 5.58
N ASP A 75 -2.99 7.19 5.08
CA ASP A 75 -2.20 5.98 5.25
C ASP A 75 -1.73 5.44 3.91
N LEU A 76 -0.54 4.87 3.88
CA LEU A 76 0.13 4.44 2.65
C LEU A 76 0.19 2.93 2.63
N ASP A 77 -0.31 2.37 1.53
CA ASP A 77 -0.31 0.95 1.29
C ASP A 77 0.64 0.62 0.14
N SER A 78 0.99 -0.66 0.03
CA SER A 78 1.84 -1.21 -1.02
C SER A 78 1.38 -0.92 -2.44
N VAL A 79 0.08 -0.62 -2.62
CA VAL A 79 -0.57 -0.46 -3.94
C VAL A 79 -1.27 0.90 -4.11
N GLY A 80 -1.26 1.78 -3.09
CA GLY A 80 -2.01 3.03 -3.18
C GLY A 80 -2.11 3.85 -1.90
N ILE A 81 -3.06 4.78 -1.89
CA ILE A 81 -3.35 5.64 -0.74
C ILE A 81 -4.66 5.22 -0.06
N ARG A 82 -4.64 5.17 1.26
CA ARG A 82 -5.81 5.00 2.14
C ARG A 82 -6.08 6.32 2.84
N ILE A 83 -7.34 6.68 2.93
CA ILE A 83 -7.83 7.87 3.62
C ILE A 83 -8.82 7.39 4.66
N ARG A 84 -8.56 7.73 5.91
CA ARG A 84 -9.42 7.39 7.06
C ARG A 84 -9.80 8.66 7.81
N ALA A 85 -10.89 8.63 8.57
CA ALA A 85 -11.13 9.70 9.53
C ALA A 85 -10.20 9.52 10.73
N PHE A 86 -9.82 10.62 11.37
CA PHE A 86 -8.87 10.59 12.50
C PHE A 86 -9.42 9.84 13.71
N ASP A 87 -10.75 9.88 13.90
CA ASP A 87 -11.48 9.29 15.01
C ASP A 87 -12.04 7.88 14.71
N GLU A 88 -11.97 7.42 13.46
CA GLU A 88 -12.51 6.14 13.01
C GLU A 88 -11.42 5.23 12.43
N GLU A 89 -11.47 3.94 12.76
CA GLU A 89 -10.59 2.94 12.12
C GLU A 89 -11.05 2.58 10.69
N SER A 90 -12.26 3.00 10.31
CA SER A 90 -12.79 2.74 8.97
C SER A 90 -12.13 3.58 7.89
N VAL A 91 -11.73 2.90 6.82
CA VAL A 91 -11.23 3.53 5.59
C VAL A 91 -12.39 4.23 4.89
N LYS A 92 -12.30 5.56 4.75
CA LYS A 92 -13.25 6.37 3.98
C LYS A 92 -12.93 6.36 2.50
N GLY A 93 -11.65 6.42 2.14
CA GLY A 93 -11.19 6.45 0.76
C GLY A 93 -10.05 5.46 0.52
N TYR A 94 -10.06 4.77 -0.61
CA TYR A 94 -8.93 3.96 -1.07
C TYR A 94 -8.70 4.19 -2.55
N PHE A 95 -7.51 4.66 -2.91
CA PHE A 95 -7.18 4.95 -4.30
C PHE A 95 -5.95 4.16 -4.70
N LEU A 96 -6.11 3.37 -5.76
CA LEU A 96 -5.01 2.60 -6.31
C LEU A 96 -4.11 3.52 -7.12
N TYR A 97 -2.82 3.37 -6.87
CA TYR A 97 -1.82 4.04 -7.65
C TYR A 97 -1.80 3.47 -9.09
N SER A 98 -1.62 4.35 -10.09
CA SER A 98 -1.51 3.96 -11.50
C SER A 98 -0.38 4.72 -12.19
N ASP A 99 0.69 4.01 -12.54
CA ASP A 99 1.80 4.53 -13.35
C ASP A 99 1.34 5.03 -14.72
N ILE A 100 0.30 4.42 -15.28
CA ILE A 100 -0.22 4.71 -16.62
C ILE A 100 -0.95 6.06 -16.63
N LYS A 101 -1.61 6.43 -15.52
CA LYS A 101 -2.41 7.66 -15.39
C LYS A 101 -2.04 8.40 -14.09
N PRO A 102 -0.84 9.02 -14.02
CA PRO A 102 -0.36 9.66 -12.79
C PRO A 102 -1.20 10.87 -12.35
N LYS A 103 -2.02 11.43 -13.25
CA LYS A 103 -2.93 12.55 -12.96
C LYS A 103 -4.36 12.11 -12.62
N SER A 104 -4.67 10.82 -12.72
CA SER A 104 -6.03 10.34 -12.43
C SER A 104 -5.99 8.96 -11.82
N TRP A 105 -6.48 8.88 -10.58
CA TRP A 105 -6.57 7.63 -9.84
C TRP A 105 -8.03 7.22 -9.71
N ILE A 106 -8.26 5.91 -9.72
CA ILE A 106 -9.58 5.34 -9.50
C ILE A 106 -9.53 4.65 -8.15
N GLY A 107 -10.58 4.86 -7.38
CA GLY A 107 -10.65 4.36 -6.03
C GLY A 107 -12.08 4.16 -5.56
N THR A 108 -12.20 3.87 -4.29
CA THR A 108 -13.46 3.81 -3.57
C THR A 108 -13.54 4.93 -2.55
N TRP A 109 -14.71 5.53 -2.37
CA TRP A 109 -15.03 6.46 -1.29
C TRP A 109 -16.36 6.05 -0.67
N GLU A 110 -16.39 5.77 0.64
CA GLU A 110 -17.59 5.34 1.38
C GLU A 110 -18.40 4.25 0.65
N ASN A 111 -17.69 3.24 0.11
CA ASN A 111 -18.22 2.12 -0.69
C ASN A 111 -18.67 2.44 -2.13
N ARG A 112 -18.28 3.58 -2.69
CA ARG A 112 -18.60 3.97 -4.07
C ARG A 112 -17.35 4.12 -4.92
N VAL A 113 -17.43 3.75 -6.18
CA VAL A 113 -16.31 3.97 -7.12
C VAL A 113 -16.26 5.44 -7.50
N VAL A 114 -15.12 6.06 -7.26
CA VAL A 114 -14.86 7.48 -7.49
C VAL A 114 -13.59 7.67 -8.29
N ARG A 115 -13.46 8.85 -8.88
CA ARG A 115 -12.24 9.27 -9.57
C ARG A 115 -11.60 10.43 -8.83
N LEU A 116 -10.29 10.31 -8.61
CA LEU A 116 -9.42 11.37 -8.13
C LEU A 116 -8.67 11.94 -9.33
N ILE A 117 -8.72 13.26 -9.52
CA ILE A 117 -8.05 13.94 -10.64
C ILE A 117 -7.12 14.99 -10.08
N ARG A 118 -5.85 14.98 -10.49
CA ARG A 118 -4.88 15.97 -10.03
C ARG A 118 -5.19 17.33 -10.66
N ARG A 119 -5.30 18.37 -9.82
CA ARG A 119 -5.36 19.75 -10.29
C ARG A 119 -3.93 20.17 -10.66
N ASN A 120 -3.73 20.56 -11.92
CA ASN A 120 -2.42 20.89 -12.50
C ASN A 120 -1.63 21.89 -11.67
#